data_AF-A0A7L0Z262-F1
#
_entry.id   AF-A0A7L0Z262-F1
#
_cell.length_a   1.000
_cell.length_b   1.000
_cell.length_c   1.000
_cell.angle_alpha   90.00
_cell.angle_beta   90.00
_cell.angle_gamma   90.00
#
_symmetry.space_group_name_H-M   'P 1'
#
loop_
_entity.id
_entity.type
_entity.pdbx_description
1 polymer ?
#
loop_
_entity_poly.entity_id
_entity_poly.type
_entity_poly.pdbx_seq_one_letter_code
_entity_poly.pdbx_strand_id
1 'polypeptide(L)' 'QEIRDGRELRELRIRRHSIPPFIPLERLSREFLPGKLRHFLGSLFQHLNAFVGRRHQRQQLQ' A
#
# COMPACT_ATOMS: atom_id res chain seq x y z
N GLN A 1 26.49 2.32 -25.89
CA GLN A 1 26.56 2.40 -24.41
C GLN A 1 25.20 2.89 -23.95
N GLU A 2 24.32 1.95 -23.60
CA GLU A 2 22.93 2.26 -23.23
C GLU A 2 22.90 3.06 -21.94
N ILE A 3 22.28 4.24 -22.01
CA ILE A 3 21.93 5.08 -20.88
C ILE A 3 20.91 4.32 -20.04
N ARG A 4 21.39 3.55 -19.05
CA ARG A 4 20.52 2.94 -18.04
C ARG A 4 20.10 4.04 -17.08
N ASP A 5 18.88 4.50 -17.31
CA ASP A 5 18.05 5.36 -16.49
C ASP A 5 18.48 5.38 -15.01
N GLY A 6 18.98 6.54 -14.56
CA GLY A 6 19.63 6.79 -13.26
C GLY A 6 18.69 6.76 -12.06
N ARG A 7 17.84 5.73 -11.96
CA ARG A 7 17.15 5.39 -10.72
C ARG A 7 17.62 4.02 -10.27
N GLU A 8 18.77 4.02 -9.61
CA GLU A 8 19.06 3.04 -8.57
C GLU A 8 17.93 3.16 -7.53
N LEU A 9 16.82 2.46 -7.78
CA LEU A 9 15.66 2.44 -6.90
C LEU A 9 16.15 1.68 -5.67
N ARG A 10 16.74 2.39 -4.71
CA ARG A 10 16.97 1.88 -3.35
C ARG A 10 15.72 1.12 -2.98
N GLU A 11 15.85 -0.17 -2.72
CA GLU A 11 14.72 -1.04 -2.43
C GLU A 11 13.82 -0.34 -1.41
N LEU A 12 12.62 0.04 -1.82
CA LEU A 12 11.70 0.75 -0.95
C LEU A 12 11.29 -0.22 0.16
N ARG A 13 11.65 0.12 1.40
CA ARG A 13 11.34 -0.68 2.59
C ARG A 13 10.49 0.12 3.56
N ILE A 14 9.45 -0.51 4.08
CA ILE A 14 8.60 0.09 5.10
C ILE A 14 9.33 -0.02 6.44
N ARG A 15 9.75 1.11 7.01
CA ARG A 15 10.41 1.14 8.33
C ARG A 15 9.42 1.32 9.48
N ARG A 16 8.38 2.11 9.27
CA ARG A 16 7.33 2.42 10.25
C ARG A 16 6.02 2.69 9.51
N HIS A 17 4.90 2.32 10.13
CA HIS A 17 3.56 2.61 9.63
C HIS A 17 2.55 2.63 10.77
N SER A 18 1.42 3.31 10.57
CA SER A 18 0.24 3.30 11.45
C SER A 18 -0.93 2.49 10.86
N ILE A 19 -0.67 1.73 9.79
CA ILE A 19 -1.68 0.95 9.10
C ILE A 19 -2.22 -0.17 10.01
N PRO A 20 -3.55 -0.36 10.09
CA PRO A 20 -4.15 -1.41 10.92
C PRO A 20 -3.65 -2.83 10.59
N PRO A 21 -3.49 -3.71 11.59
CA PRO A 21 -2.85 -5.03 11.42
C PRO A 21 -3.64 -6.01 10.54
N PHE A 22 -4.94 -5.77 10.32
CA PHE A 22 -5.76 -6.59 9.42
C PHE A 22 -5.51 -6.30 7.94
N ILE A 23 -4.79 -5.22 7.60
CA ILE A 23 -4.37 -4.93 6.22
C ILE A 23 -3.05 -5.67 5.97
N PRO A 24 -2.94 -6.49 4.90
CA PRO A 24 -1.78 -7.36 4.66
C PRO A 24 -0.57 -6.57 4.11
N LEU A 25 -0.10 -5.58 4.85
CA LEU A 25 0.88 -4.59 4.40
C LEU A 25 2.23 -5.24 4.00
N GLU A 26 2.69 -6.24 4.74
CA GLU A 26 3.94 -6.95 4.43
C GLU A 26 3.84 -7.74 3.11
N ARG A 27 2.70 -8.36 2.84
CA ARG A 27 2.47 -9.08 1.57
C ARG A 27 2.44 -8.09 0.41
N LEU A 28 1.67 -7.01 0.54
CA LEU A 28 1.57 -5.95 -0.47
C LEU A 28 2.93 -5.31 -0.74
N SER A 29 3.73 -5.09 0.31
CA SER A 29 5.04 -4.44 0.18
C SER A 29 6.02 -5.30 -0.60
N ARG A 30 6.07 -6.61 -0.29
CA ARG A 30 6.90 -7.59 -0.98
C ARG A 30 6.52 -7.75 -2.45
N GLU A 31 5.23 -7.72 -2.75
CA GLU A 31 4.71 -7.94 -4.10
C GLU A 31 4.83 -6.71 -5.01
N PHE A 32 4.63 -5.51 -4.47
CA PHE A 32 4.46 -4.29 -5.29
C PHE A 32 5.49 -3.18 -5.08
N LEU A 33 6.24 -3.13 -3.96
CA LEU A 33 7.27 -2.09 -3.82
C LEU A 33 8.43 -2.21 -4.82
N PRO A 34 8.84 -3.42 -5.27
CA PRO A 34 9.79 -3.54 -6.37
C PRO A 34 9.19 -3.03 -7.69
N GLY A 35 9.43 -1.76 -8.01
CA GLY A 35 9.07 -1.16 -9.30
C GLY A 35 7.57 -0.88 -9.54
N LYS A 36 6.66 -1.30 -8.64
CA LYS A 36 5.21 -1.15 -8.81
C LYS A 36 4.56 -0.30 -7.70
N LEU A 37 5.22 0.77 -7.26
CA LEU A 37 4.76 1.64 -6.16
C LEU A 37 3.30 2.12 -6.32
N ARG A 38 2.86 2.45 -7.55
CA ARG A 38 1.46 2.84 -7.80
C ARG A 38 0.46 1.73 -7.48
N HIS A 39 0.78 0.48 -7.82
CA HIS A 39 -0.05 -0.69 -7.52
C HIS A 39 -0.08 -0.98 -6.01
N PHE A 40 1.05 -0.80 -5.33
CA PHE A 40 1.13 -0.88 -3.87
C PHE A 40 0.16 0.11 -3.21
N LEU A 41 0.27 1.39 -3.58
CA LEU A 41 -0.57 2.46 -3.00
C LEU A 41 -2.05 2.26 -3.35
N GLY A 42 -2.38 1.87 -4.58
CA GLY A 42 -3.75 1.57 -4.99
C GLY A 42 -4.38 0.44 -4.16
N SER A 43 -3.64 -0.66 -3.99
CA SER A 43 -4.08 -1.79 -3.14
C SER A 43 -4.28 -1.35 -1.69
N LEU A 44 -3.36 -0.57 -1.14
CA LEU A 44 -3.48 -0.05 0.23
C LEU A 44 -4.72 0.87 0.39
N PHE A 45 -4.97 1.76 -0.57
CA PHE A 45 -6.15 2.63 -0.56
C PHE A 45 -7.45 1.84 -0.57
N GLN A 46 -7.55 0.79 -1.38
CA GLN A 46 -8.76 -0.05 -1.42
C GLN A 46 -9.06 -0.68 -0.05
N HIS A 47 -8.04 -1.19 0.65
CA HIS A 47 -8.22 -1.78 1.99
C HIS A 47 -8.68 -0.74 3.02
N LEU A 48 -8.06 0.44 3.02
CA LEU A 48 -8.41 1.53 3.94
C LEU A 48 -9.84 2.04 3.69
N ASN A 49 -10.19 2.25 2.42
CA ASN A 49 -11.52 2.73 2.04
C ASN A 49 -12.60 1.68 2.34
N ALA A 50 -12.34 0.40 2.12
CA ALA A 50 -13.28 -0.66 2.47
C ALA A 50 -13.53 -0.73 3.98
N PHE A 51 -12.48 -0.54 4.80
CA PHE A 51 -12.62 -0.47 6.25
C PHE A 51 -13.45 0.73 6.71
N VAL A 52 -13.11 1.93 6.23
CA VAL A 52 -13.85 3.16 6.58
C VAL A 52 -15.29 3.09 6.07
N GLY A 53 -15.51 2.57 4.87
CA GLY A 53 -16.84 2.39 4.29
C GLY A 53 -17.73 1.48 5.15
N ARG A 54 -17.22 0.32 5.59
CA ARG A 54 -17.97 -0.56 6.51
C ARG A 54 -18.23 0.09 7.87
N ARG A 55 -17.26 0.84 8.41
CA ARG A 55 -17.45 1.57 9.66
C ARG A 55 -18.54 2.63 9.53
N HIS A 56 -18.52 3.39 8.43
CA HIS A 56 -19.52 4.42 8.16
C HIS A 56 -20.92 3.82 7.99
N GLN A 57 -21.05 2.76 7.19
CA GLN A 57 -22.33 2.04 7.02
C GLN A 57 -22.90 1.58 8.36
N ARG A 58 -22.07 1.01 9.24
CA ARG A 58 -22.49 0.61 10.58
C ARG A 58 -22.93 1.78 11.45
N GLN A 59 -22.28 2.94 11.35
CA GLN A 59 -22.64 4.13 12.13
C GLN A 59 -23.96 4.74 11.66
N GLN A 60 -24.28 4.64 10.37
CA GLN A 60 -25.54 5.15 9.80
C GLN A 60 -26.75 4.24 10.08
N LEU A 61 -26.51 3.00 10.53
CA LEU A 61 -27.54 2.01 10.89
C LEU A 61 -27.81 1.96 12.41
N GLN A 62 -27.15 2.83 13.19
CA GLN A 62 -27.35 3.00 14.64
C GLN A 62 -28.22 4.21 14.90
#